data_AF-A0A2G2XNS0-F1
#
_entry.id   AF-A0A2G2XNS0-F1
#
_cell.length_a   1.000
_cell.length_b   1.000
_cell.length_c   1.000
_cell.angle_alpha   90.00
_cell.angle_beta   90.00
_cell.angle_gamma   90.00
#
_symmetry.space_group_name_H-M   'P 1'
#
loop_
_entity.id
_entity.type
_entity.pdbx_description
1 polymer ?
#
loop_
_entity_poly.entity_id
_entity_poly.type
_entity_poly.pdbx_seq_one_letter_code
_entity_poly.pdbx_strand_id
1 'polypeptide(L)'
;MYINPISLFTFPQYYKSTQFSSILNLHSHLAFSSFYFQKIIMEKITLSLILFLFMNIFIFSFVGAVKGTSSVTQPRANKLVEAQCRSTRYPKLCVSSLSNYITTTSEPQELAHVALKVSLAKAIYTRAYVKNVCKQLEKTKSSKDYQAVKECLNQISDGVSLLFNSVKELHHLSLDKESEFVWHRSNVQTWLSTVLTNAFTCMDGISSYKLGGYKVKATIKAKVLNVAQVTSNALALFNGYAVRHKDSHHSNSGKINKP
;
A
#
# COMPACT_ATOMS: atom_id res chain seq x y z
N MET A 1 -17.44 -36.75 92.02
CA MET A 1 -16.58 -35.62 92.45
C MET A 1 -15.56 -35.39 91.35
N TYR A 2 -15.37 -34.12 90.97
CA TYR A 2 -14.69 -33.53 89.81
C TYR A 2 -13.37 -34.15 89.31
N ILE A 3 -13.13 -34.04 87.99
CA ILE A 3 -12.03 -33.29 87.32
C ILE A 3 -12.21 -33.33 85.77
N ASN A 4 -12.05 -32.16 85.11
CA ASN A 4 -11.91 -31.86 83.65
C ASN A 4 -10.51 -32.35 83.13
N PRO A 5 -10.09 -32.40 81.82
CA PRO A 5 -10.24 -31.31 80.82
C PRO A 5 -10.15 -31.70 79.29
N ILE A 6 -10.18 -30.67 78.41
CA ILE A 6 -9.54 -30.53 77.08
C ILE A 6 -10.32 -30.88 75.78
N SER A 7 -10.80 -29.80 75.12
CA SER A 7 -10.79 -29.40 73.69
C SER A 7 -11.06 -30.39 72.55
N LEU A 8 -11.80 -29.94 71.51
CA LEU A 8 -11.24 -29.61 70.19
C LEU A 8 -12.30 -29.17 69.15
N PHE A 9 -11.93 -28.10 68.42
CA PHE A 9 -12.30 -27.72 67.06
C PHE A 9 -13.71 -27.20 66.72
N THR A 10 -13.81 -25.87 66.74
CA THR A 10 -14.55 -25.05 65.77
C THR A 10 -13.59 -24.53 64.69
N PHE A 11 -13.88 -24.75 63.40
CA PHE A 11 -13.35 -24.00 62.23
C PHE A 11 -14.39 -24.09 61.07
N PRO A 12 -14.43 -23.16 60.10
CA PRO A 12 -15.58 -22.30 59.88
C PRO A 12 -16.11 -22.36 58.43
N GLN A 13 -17.42 -22.10 58.28
CA GLN A 13 -18.18 -21.91 57.04
C GLN A 13 -17.80 -20.63 56.24
N TYR A 14 -16.54 -20.16 56.28
CA TYR A 14 -16.17 -18.82 55.77
C TYR A 14 -15.54 -18.78 54.36
N TYR A 15 -15.37 -19.92 53.68
CA TYR A 15 -14.64 -19.97 52.39
C TYR A 15 -15.55 -19.89 51.13
N LYS A 16 -16.87 -20.07 51.24
CA LYS A 16 -17.77 -20.15 50.07
C LYS A 16 -18.41 -18.84 49.61
N SER A 17 -18.47 -17.79 50.43
CA SER A 17 -19.18 -16.55 50.09
C SER A 17 -18.33 -15.54 49.30
N THR A 18 -17.01 -15.51 49.52
CA THR A 18 -16.09 -14.56 48.87
C THR A 18 -15.83 -14.90 47.42
N GLN A 19 -15.71 -16.19 47.06
CA GLN A 19 -15.40 -16.61 45.69
C GLN A 19 -16.59 -16.39 44.72
N PHE A 20 -17.83 -16.48 45.19
CA PHE A 20 -19.02 -16.23 44.36
C PHE A 20 -19.21 -14.74 44.06
N SER A 21 -18.93 -13.86 45.03
CA SER A 21 -18.97 -12.39 44.87
C SER A 21 -17.90 -11.90 43.88
N SER A 22 -16.69 -12.47 43.92
CA SER A 22 -15.61 -12.13 42.99
C SER A 22 -15.92 -12.54 41.54
N ILE A 23 -16.58 -13.67 41.33
CA ILE A 23 -16.97 -14.14 39.98
C ILE A 23 -18.11 -13.29 39.41
N LEU A 24 -19.10 -12.91 40.24
CA LEU A 24 -20.20 -12.04 39.82
C LEU A 24 -19.69 -10.63 39.41
N ASN A 25 -18.71 -10.10 40.15
CA ASN A 25 -18.05 -8.82 39.85
C ASN A 25 -17.15 -8.87 38.61
N LEU A 26 -16.48 -10.00 38.34
CA LEU A 26 -15.67 -10.16 37.13
C LEU A 26 -16.56 -10.32 35.89
N HIS A 27 -17.67 -11.05 36.01
CA HIS A 27 -18.63 -11.23 34.91
C HIS A 27 -19.32 -9.91 34.55
N SER A 28 -19.73 -9.11 35.53
CA SER A 28 -20.32 -7.79 35.27
C SER A 28 -19.31 -6.82 34.65
N HIS A 29 -18.04 -6.85 35.07
CA HIS A 29 -16.98 -6.00 34.50
C HIS A 29 -16.60 -6.40 33.06
N LEU A 30 -16.60 -7.70 32.74
CA LEU A 30 -16.38 -8.21 31.38
C LEU A 30 -17.59 -7.94 30.45
N ALA A 31 -18.82 -8.04 30.98
CA ALA A 31 -20.02 -7.67 30.24
C ALA A 31 -20.06 -6.15 29.95
N PHE A 32 -19.64 -5.33 30.91
CA PHE A 32 -19.54 -3.88 30.75
C PHE A 32 -18.44 -3.49 29.75
N SER A 33 -17.24 -4.07 29.84
CA SER A 33 -16.18 -3.80 28.86
C SER A 33 -16.54 -4.24 27.44
N SER A 34 -17.22 -5.39 27.29
CA SER A 34 -17.77 -5.87 26.02
C SER A 34 -18.83 -4.93 25.45
N PHE A 35 -19.76 -4.44 26.30
CA PHE A 35 -20.79 -3.50 25.89
C PHE A 35 -20.22 -2.14 25.45
N TYR A 36 -19.20 -1.63 26.16
CA TYR A 36 -18.49 -0.41 25.79
C TYR A 36 -17.72 -0.59 24.48
N PHE A 37 -17.07 -1.73 24.30
CA PHE A 37 -16.35 -2.05 23.07
C PHE A 37 -17.30 -2.17 21.87
N GLN A 38 -18.45 -2.84 22.05
CA GLN A 38 -19.51 -2.94 21.03
C GLN A 38 -20.07 -1.55 20.67
N LYS A 39 -20.28 -0.67 21.67
CA LYS A 39 -20.77 0.70 21.45
C LYS A 39 -19.77 1.56 20.67
N ILE A 40 -18.48 1.49 21.00
CA ILE A 40 -17.40 2.20 20.28
C ILE A 40 -17.27 1.71 18.83
N ILE A 41 -17.44 0.40 18.60
CA ILE A 41 -17.41 -0.18 17.25
C ILE A 41 -18.59 0.32 16.43
N MET A 42 -19.80 0.34 16.98
CA MET A 42 -21.00 0.80 16.28
C MET A 42 -20.93 2.30 15.94
N GLU A 43 -20.38 3.13 16.83
CA GLU A 43 -20.17 4.56 16.58
C GLU A 43 -19.17 4.80 15.44
N LYS A 44 -18.05 4.06 15.41
CA LYS A 44 -17.06 4.15 14.33
C LYS A 44 -17.56 3.60 13.00
N ILE A 45 -18.38 2.54 13.00
CA ILE A 45 -19.02 2.02 11.79
C ILE A 45 -20.01 3.04 11.24
N THR A 46 -20.78 3.69 12.10
CA THR A 46 -21.74 4.72 11.70
C THR A 46 -21.02 5.93 11.09
N LEU A 47 -19.94 6.40 11.70
CA LEU A 47 -19.10 7.48 11.14
C LEU A 47 -18.46 7.09 9.80
N SER A 48 -18.00 5.85 9.66
CA SER A 48 -17.44 5.32 8.40
C SER A 48 -18.49 5.28 7.27
N LEU A 49 -19.73 4.85 7.59
CA LEU A 49 -20.83 4.83 6.63
C LEU A 49 -21.25 6.24 6.21
N ILE A 50 -21.29 7.19 7.15
CA ILE A 50 -21.57 8.61 6.86
C ILE A 50 -20.50 9.18 5.93
N LEU A 51 -19.21 8.96 6.21
CA LEU A 51 -18.10 9.39 5.36
C LEU A 51 -18.18 8.77 3.95
N PHE A 52 -18.56 7.49 3.85
CA PHE A 52 -18.74 6.84 2.56
C PHE A 52 -19.90 7.45 1.75
N LEU A 53 -21.03 7.76 2.40
CA LEU A 53 -22.16 8.42 1.74
C LEU A 53 -21.80 9.83 1.25
N PHE A 54 -21.07 10.61 2.06
CA PHE A 54 -20.57 11.94 1.65
C PHE A 54 -19.63 11.87 0.44
N MET A 55 -18.75 10.87 0.38
CA MET A 55 -17.86 10.68 -0.78
C MET A 55 -18.64 10.33 -2.06
N ASN A 56 -19.69 9.51 -1.96
CA ASN A 56 -20.52 9.15 -3.12
C ASN A 56 -21.35 10.35 -3.63
N ILE A 57 -21.87 11.19 -2.73
CA ILE A 57 -22.59 12.43 -3.10
C ILE A 57 -21.64 13.39 -3.81
N PHE A 58 -20.39 13.52 -3.34
CA PHE A 58 -19.39 14.37 -3.98
C PHE A 58 -19.00 13.88 -5.39
N ILE A 59 -18.92 12.56 -5.58
CA ILE A 59 -18.66 11.95 -6.89
C ILE A 59 -19.85 12.18 -7.85
N PHE A 60 -21.10 12.05 -7.38
CA PHE A 60 -22.27 12.25 -8.23
C PHE A 60 -22.43 13.69 -8.71
N SER A 61 -22.09 14.67 -7.85
CA SER A 61 -22.07 16.10 -8.22
C SER A 61 -20.99 16.45 -9.25
N PHE A 62 -19.90 15.67 -9.34
CA PHE A 62 -18.83 15.92 -10.30
C PHE A 62 -19.11 15.33 -11.69
N VAL A 63 -19.91 14.26 -11.77
CA VAL A 63 -20.24 13.57 -13.04
C VAL A 63 -21.31 14.33 -13.85
N GLY A 64 -22.08 15.23 -13.23
CA GLY A 64 -23.08 16.07 -13.90
C GLY A 64 -22.53 17.24 -14.73
N ALA A 65 -21.23 17.53 -14.67
CA ALA A 65 -20.62 18.73 -15.30
C ALA A 65 -19.53 18.43 -16.34
N VAL A 66 -19.48 17.22 -16.90
CA VAL A 66 -18.61 16.92 -18.05
C VAL A 66 -19.47 16.66 -19.28
N LYS A 67 -20.06 17.73 -19.83
CA LYS A 67 -20.43 17.75 -21.25
C LYS A 67 -19.12 17.75 -22.04
N GLY A 68 -18.92 16.69 -22.82
CA GLY A 68 -17.68 16.38 -23.50
C GLY A 68 -17.17 17.49 -24.41
N THR A 69 -15.88 17.81 -24.24
CA THR A 69 -15.02 18.44 -25.24
C THR A 69 -13.88 17.47 -25.55
N SER A 70 -14.21 16.39 -26.28
CA SER A 70 -13.20 15.58 -26.97
C SER A 70 -13.15 16.03 -28.42
N SER A 71 -12.03 16.56 -28.91
CA SER A 71 -11.51 16.22 -30.26
C SER A 71 -10.16 16.83 -30.69
N VAL A 72 -9.51 17.77 -29.97
CA VAL A 72 -8.22 18.35 -30.46
C VAL A 72 -7.04 18.22 -29.49
N THR A 73 -7.26 18.21 -28.16
CA THR A 73 -6.16 18.21 -27.16
C THR A 73 -5.68 16.79 -26.79
N GLN A 74 -6.58 15.81 -26.79
CA GLN A 74 -6.28 14.41 -26.45
C GLN A 74 -5.27 13.72 -27.41
N PRO A 75 -5.32 13.94 -28.74
CA PRO A 75 -4.34 13.38 -29.67
C PRO A 75 -2.91 13.85 -29.42
N ARG A 76 -2.73 15.10 -28.96
CA ARG A 76 -1.40 15.67 -28.68
C ARG A 76 -0.83 15.19 -27.34
N ALA A 77 -1.67 15.04 -26.31
CA ALA A 77 -1.24 14.47 -25.02
C ALA A 77 -0.76 13.02 -25.19
N ASN A 78 -1.47 12.24 -26.03
CA ASN A 78 -1.05 10.89 -26.39
C ASN A 78 0.31 10.86 -27.07
N LYS A 79 0.60 11.77 -27.99
CA LYS A 79 1.94 11.87 -28.63
C LYS A 79 3.06 12.18 -27.64
N LEU A 80 2.82 13.04 -26.64
CA LEU A 80 3.79 13.31 -25.58
C LEU A 80 4.07 12.05 -24.76
N VAL A 81 3.01 11.38 -24.30
CA VAL A 81 3.13 10.14 -23.51
C VAL A 81 3.84 9.04 -24.33
N GLU A 82 3.48 8.87 -25.61
CA GLU A 82 4.14 7.93 -26.52
C GLU A 82 5.64 8.20 -26.65
N ALA A 83 6.03 9.47 -26.82
CA ALA A 83 7.44 9.84 -26.92
C ALA A 83 8.22 9.50 -25.64
N GLN A 84 7.64 9.77 -24.47
CA GLN A 84 8.29 9.52 -23.18
C GLN A 84 8.31 8.03 -22.83
N CYS A 85 7.28 7.28 -23.22
CA CYS A 85 7.20 5.84 -23.01
C CYS A 85 8.06 5.02 -23.99
N ARG A 86 8.56 5.62 -25.08
CA ARG A 86 9.28 4.92 -26.16
C ARG A 86 10.50 4.14 -25.68
N SER A 87 11.28 4.70 -24.75
CA SER A 87 12.50 4.07 -24.22
C SER A 87 12.25 3.17 -22.99
N THR A 88 10.99 3.01 -22.58
CA THR A 88 10.66 2.15 -21.44
C THR A 88 10.65 0.68 -21.84
N ARG A 89 10.82 -0.22 -20.87
CA ARG A 89 10.83 -1.66 -21.12
C ARG A 89 9.47 -2.19 -21.57
N TYR A 90 8.38 -1.56 -21.14
CA TYR A 90 7.02 -1.94 -21.50
C TYR A 90 6.24 -0.74 -22.09
N PRO A 91 6.56 -0.28 -23.32
CA PRO A 91 6.02 0.96 -23.89
C PRO A 91 4.50 0.99 -24.00
N LYS A 92 3.88 -0.10 -24.48
CA LYS A 92 2.41 -0.18 -24.60
C LYS A 92 1.72 -0.03 -23.25
N LEU A 93 2.25 -0.72 -22.22
CA LEU A 93 1.73 -0.63 -20.86
C LEU A 93 1.96 0.76 -20.26
N CYS A 94 3.11 1.39 -20.53
CA CYS A 94 3.42 2.74 -20.12
C CYS A 94 2.37 3.72 -20.66
N VAL A 95 2.14 3.72 -21.97
CA VAL A 95 1.16 4.60 -22.62
C VAL A 95 -0.23 4.37 -22.03
N SER A 96 -0.72 3.11 -22.03
CA SER A 96 -2.06 2.81 -21.51
C SER A 96 -2.26 3.17 -20.05
N SER A 97 -1.19 3.16 -19.25
CA SER A 97 -1.25 3.46 -17.82
C SER A 97 -1.19 4.96 -17.52
N LEU A 98 -0.74 5.80 -18.46
CA LEU A 98 -0.49 7.22 -18.24
C LEU A 98 -1.40 8.15 -19.04
N SER A 99 -1.93 7.72 -20.19
CA SER A 99 -2.70 8.57 -21.10
C SER A 99 -3.90 9.29 -20.47
N ASN A 100 -4.49 8.75 -19.40
CA ASN A 100 -5.64 9.37 -18.72
C ASN A 100 -5.24 10.38 -17.62
N TYR A 101 -3.95 10.51 -17.32
CA TYR A 101 -3.44 11.31 -16.20
C TYR A 101 -2.54 12.45 -16.64
N ILE A 102 -2.18 12.50 -17.92
CA ILE A 102 -1.17 13.41 -18.48
C ILE A 102 -1.83 14.30 -19.53
N THR A 103 -1.45 15.58 -19.54
CA THR A 103 -1.94 16.57 -20.50
C THR A 103 -0.82 16.97 -21.47
N THR A 104 -1.14 17.75 -22.50
CA THR A 104 -0.15 18.25 -23.47
C THR A 104 0.92 19.15 -22.86
N THR A 105 0.65 19.72 -21.68
CA THR A 105 1.53 20.66 -20.97
C THR A 105 2.27 20.00 -19.81
N SER A 106 2.16 18.68 -19.66
CA SER A 106 2.77 17.98 -18.54
C SER A 106 4.29 17.89 -18.66
N GLU A 107 4.98 18.31 -17.61
CA GLU A 107 6.43 18.30 -17.54
C GLU A 107 7.00 16.90 -17.26
N PRO A 108 8.26 16.59 -17.63
CA PRO A 108 8.88 15.28 -17.38
C PRO A 108 8.81 14.82 -15.92
N GLN A 109 8.84 15.77 -14.97
CA GLN A 109 8.69 15.50 -13.55
C GLN A 109 7.28 14.98 -13.21
N GLU A 110 6.25 15.60 -13.76
CA GLU A 110 4.85 15.19 -13.57
C GLU A 110 4.64 13.76 -14.08
N LEU A 111 5.20 13.43 -15.25
CA LEU A 111 5.14 12.08 -15.80
C LEU A 111 5.78 11.04 -14.86
N ALA A 112 6.97 11.34 -14.31
CA ALA A 112 7.62 10.46 -13.34
C ALA A 112 6.74 10.30 -12.08
N HIS A 113 6.14 11.39 -11.59
CA HIS A 113 5.28 11.38 -10.42
C HIS A 113 4.00 10.55 -10.62
N VAL A 114 3.34 10.70 -11.78
CA VAL A 114 2.18 9.89 -12.15
C VAL A 114 2.56 8.42 -12.29
N ALA A 115 3.70 8.10 -12.92
CA ALA A 115 4.15 6.71 -13.06
C ALA A 115 4.43 6.02 -11.71
N LEU A 116 5.00 6.76 -10.75
CA LEU A 116 5.17 6.28 -9.37
C LEU A 116 3.83 6.05 -8.68
N LYS A 117 2.87 6.98 -8.82
CA LYS A 117 1.51 6.82 -8.25
C LYS A 117 0.76 5.63 -8.85
N VAL A 118 0.86 5.41 -10.17
CA VAL A 118 0.31 4.23 -10.83
C VAL A 118 0.92 2.95 -10.25
N SER A 119 2.24 2.93 -10.08
CA SER A 119 2.95 1.78 -9.51
C SER A 119 2.51 1.50 -8.07
N LEU A 120 2.39 2.54 -7.25
CA LEU A 120 1.87 2.46 -5.88
C LEU A 120 0.44 1.91 -5.85
N ALA A 121 -0.45 2.42 -6.70
CA ALA A 121 -1.82 1.94 -6.78
C ALA A 121 -1.87 0.45 -7.13
N LYS A 122 -1.12 0.00 -8.15
CA LYS A 122 -1.03 -1.43 -8.52
C LYS A 122 -0.51 -2.29 -7.38
N ALA A 123 0.50 -1.82 -6.65
CA ALA A 123 1.06 -2.53 -5.50
C ALA A 123 0.03 -2.65 -4.36
N ILE A 124 -0.72 -1.59 -4.05
CA ILE A 124 -1.78 -1.60 -3.03
C ILE A 124 -2.89 -2.60 -3.39
N TYR A 125 -3.37 -2.58 -4.63
CA TYR A 125 -4.40 -3.53 -5.09
C TYR A 125 -3.89 -4.97 -5.06
N THR A 126 -2.63 -5.19 -5.43
CA THR A 126 -1.99 -6.51 -5.38
C THR A 126 -1.86 -6.99 -3.94
N ARG A 127 -1.37 -6.16 -3.03
CA ARG A 127 -1.28 -6.44 -1.59
C ARG A 127 -2.63 -6.85 -1.02
N ALA A 128 -3.69 -6.11 -1.34
CA ALA A 128 -5.04 -6.40 -0.86
C ALA A 128 -5.52 -7.79 -1.33
N TYR A 129 -5.28 -8.12 -2.61
CA TYR A 129 -5.60 -9.44 -3.15
C TYR A 129 -4.82 -10.56 -2.46
N VAL A 130 -3.50 -10.44 -2.37
CA VAL A 130 -2.63 -11.45 -1.73
C VAL A 130 -2.99 -11.62 -0.25
N LYS A 131 -3.30 -10.52 0.46
CA LYS A 131 -3.77 -10.56 1.85
C LYS A 131 -5.07 -11.35 1.99
N ASN A 132 -6.01 -11.19 1.05
CA ASN A 132 -7.24 -11.96 1.05
C ASN A 132 -6.96 -13.46 0.84
N VAL A 133 -6.10 -13.80 -0.13
CA VAL A 133 -5.69 -15.21 -0.35
C VAL A 133 -5.05 -15.80 0.91
N CYS A 134 -4.14 -15.06 1.55
CA CYS A 134 -3.47 -15.46 2.79
C CYS A 134 -4.48 -15.81 3.89
N LYS A 135 -5.53 -14.98 4.08
CA LYS A 135 -6.61 -15.23 5.05
C LYS A 135 -7.43 -16.48 4.73
N GLN A 136 -7.65 -16.79 3.44
CA GLN A 136 -8.38 -18.00 3.06
C GLN A 136 -7.55 -19.25 3.33
N LEU A 137 -6.25 -19.22 3.01
CA LEU A 137 -5.35 -20.33 3.25
C LEU A 137 -5.20 -20.64 4.75
N GLU A 138 -5.15 -19.60 5.58
CA GLU A 138 -5.12 -19.72 7.05
C GLU A 138 -6.32 -20.52 7.59
N LYS A 139 -7.53 -20.23 7.09
CA LYS A 139 -8.76 -20.96 7.47
C LYS A 139 -8.73 -22.43 7.05
N THR A 140 -8.12 -22.73 5.91
CA THR A 140 -8.02 -24.11 5.38
C THR A 140 -6.87 -24.92 5.98
N LYS A 141 -6.07 -24.35 6.89
CA LYS A 141 -4.89 -24.99 7.52
C LYS A 141 -3.83 -25.53 6.54
N SER A 142 -3.76 -24.99 5.31
CA SER A 142 -2.67 -25.35 4.37
C SER A 142 -1.37 -24.63 4.77
N SER A 143 -0.59 -25.22 5.68
CA SER A 143 0.58 -24.55 6.30
C SER A 143 1.65 -24.12 5.29
N LYS A 144 1.97 -24.99 4.31
CA LYS A 144 3.01 -24.71 3.31
C LYS A 144 2.58 -23.63 2.31
N ASP A 145 1.35 -23.69 1.78
CA ASP A 145 0.86 -22.67 0.86
C ASP A 145 0.65 -21.33 1.57
N TYR A 146 0.16 -21.36 2.82
CA TYR A 146 0.02 -20.19 3.66
C TYR A 146 1.36 -19.48 3.84
N GLN A 147 2.43 -20.20 4.20
CA GLN A 147 3.74 -19.59 4.42
C GLN A 147 4.29 -18.93 3.15
N ALA A 148 4.16 -19.58 1.98
CA ALA A 148 4.63 -19.02 0.71
C ALA A 148 3.86 -17.75 0.32
N VAL A 149 2.53 -17.75 0.48
CA VAL A 149 1.70 -16.57 0.21
C VAL A 149 1.95 -15.47 1.23
N LYS A 150 2.20 -15.81 2.48
CA LYS A 150 2.54 -14.87 3.55
C LYS A 150 3.86 -14.17 3.25
N GLU A 151 4.86 -14.90 2.78
CA GLU A 151 6.14 -14.32 2.38
C GLU A 151 5.97 -13.39 1.17
N CYS A 152 5.24 -13.84 0.13
CA CYS A 152 4.90 -12.93 -0.98
C CYS A 152 4.15 -11.67 -0.48
N LEU A 153 3.22 -11.81 0.47
CA LEU A 153 2.51 -10.66 1.04
C LEU A 153 3.47 -9.68 1.71
N ASN A 154 4.50 -10.16 2.41
CA ASN A 154 5.52 -9.31 3.03
C ASN A 154 6.30 -8.55 1.94
N GLN A 155 6.82 -9.25 0.94
CA GLN A 155 7.55 -8.67 -0.19
C GLN A 155 6.76 -7.55 -0.91
N ILE A 156 5.47 -7.77 -1.16
CA ILE A 156 4.59 -6.76 -1.79
C ILE A 156 4.25 -5.61 -0.82
N SER A 157 4.13 -5.89 0.48
CA SER A 157 3.90 -4.85 1.50
C SER A 157 5.10 -3.91 1.63
N ASP A 158 6.31 -4.46 1.59
CA ASP A 158 7.55 -3.68 1.55
C ASP A 158 7.60 -2.85 0.26
N GLY A 159 7.23 -3.45 -0.88
CA GLY A 159 7.11 -2.74 -2.15
C GLY A 159 6.16 -1.54 -2.09
N VAL A 160 5.01 -1.66 -1.39
CA VAL A 160 4.09 -0.53 -1.17
C VAL A 160 4.75 0.59 -0.37
N SER A 161 5.46 0.26 0.71
CA SER A 161 6.16 1.25 1.54
C SER A 161 7.26 1.98 0.76
N LEU A 162 8.05 1.23 -0.02
CA LEU A 162 9.11 1.77 -0.88
C LEU A 162 8.57 2.69 -1.99
N LEU A 163 7.46 2.29 -2.63
CA LEU A 163 6.79 3.12 -3.64
C LEU A 163 6.20 4.39 -3.02
N PHE A 164 5.63 4.31 -1.82
CA PHE A 164 5.14 5.46 -1.10
C PHE A 164 6.28 6.43 -0.74
N ASN A 165 7.42 5.92 -0.27
CA ASN A 165 8.61 6.73 -0.02
C ASN A 165 9.12 7.37 -1.32
N SER A 166 9.13 6.63 -2.42
CA SER A 166 9.55 7.14 -3.74
C SER A 166 8.68 8.33 -4.20
N VAL A 167 7.36 8.26 -3.99
CA VAL A 167 6.44 9.37 -4.32
C VAL A 167 6.74 10.61 -3.49
N LYS A 168 7.02 10.45 -2.19
CA LYS A 168 7.39 11.56 -1.29
C LYS A 168 8.73 12.17 -1.66
N GLU A 169 9.72 11.34 -1.93
CA GLU A 169 11.08 11.77 -2.23
C GLU A 169 11.15 12.53 -3.56
N LEU A 170 10.39 12.12 -4.58
CA LEU A 170 10.27 12.88 -5.83
C LEU A 170 9.62 14.25 -5.62
N HIS A 171 8.76 14.41 -4.60
CA HIS A 171 8.22 15.72 -4.26
C HIS A 171 9.30 16.62 -3.66
N HIS A 172 10.15 16.09 -2.77
CA HIS A 172 11.27 16.80 -2.15
C HIS A 172 12.36 17.19 -3.18
N LEU A 173 12.62 16.32 -4.17
CA LEU A 173 13.50 16.61 -5.32
C LEU A 173 13.18 17.92 -6.07
N SER A 174 11.96 18.46 -5.94
CA SER A 174 11.54 19.74 -6.55
C SER A 174 11.81 20.97 -5.69
N LEU A 175 12.13 20.77 -4.42
CA LEU A 175 12.21 21.82 -3.39
C LEU A 175 13.63 22.03 -2.89
N ASP A 176 14.45 20.98 -2.93
CA ASP A 176 15.75 20.92 -2.28
C ASP A 176 16.90 21.42 -3.18
N LYS A 177 18.06 21.69 -2.55
CA LYS A 177 19.24 22.24 -3.25
C LYS A 177 19.87 21.19 -4.17
N GLU A 178 20.62 21.64 -5.18
CA GLU A 178 21.31 20.76 -6.15
C GLU A 178 22.23 19.72 -5.48
N SER A 179 22.85 20.07 -4.34
CA SER A 179 23.68 19.12 -3.56
C SER A 179 22.89 17.93 -3.00
N GLU A 180 21.60 18.11 -2.74
CA GLU A 180 20.70 17.08 -2.19
C GLU A 180 20.02 16.28 -3.30
N PHE A 181 19.91 16.84 -4.51
CA PHE A 181 19.32 16.18 -5.68
C PHE A 181 19.94 14.81 -5.98
N VAL A 182 21.27 14.71 -5.91
CA VAL A 182 21.99 13.45 -6.15
C VAL A 182 21.60 12.38 -5.12
N TRP A 183 21.44 12.77 -3.86
CA TRP A 183 21.07 11.87 -2.78
C TRP A 183 19.62 11.38 -2.91
N HIS A 184 18.67 12.31 -3.09
CA HIS A 184 17.26 11.95 -3.28
C HIS A 184 17.04 11.08 -4.54
N ARG A 185 17.78 11.37 -5.63
CA ARG A 185 17.77 10.53 -6.83
C ARG A 185 18.18 9.10 -6.52
N SER A 186 19.27 8.91 -5.78
CA SER A 186 19.79 7.59 -5.41
C SER A 186 18.78 6.80 -4.57
N ASN A 187 18.09 7.47 -3.65
CA ASN A 187 17.03 6.85 -2.85
C ASN A 187 15.90 6.29 -3.71
N VAL A 188 15.33 7.12 -4.60
CA VAL A 188 14.26 6.68 -5.49
C VAL A 188 14.72 5.51 -6.38
N GLN A 189 15.91 5.59 -6.97
CA GLN A 189 16.45 4.50 -7.80
C GLN A 189 16.60 3.19 -7.01
N THR A 190 17.13 3.28 -5.79
CA THR A 190 17.32 2.12 -4.91
C THR A 190 15.97 1.50 -4.55
N TRP A 191 15.02 2.30 -4.08
CA TRP A 191 13.70 1.80 -3.68
C TRP A 191 12.93 1.16 -4.85
N LEU A 192 12.94 1.77 -6.03
CA LEU A 192 12.30 1.18 -7.21
C LEU A 192 12.98 -0.12 -7.64
N SER A 193 14.31 -0.19 -7.57
CA SER A 193 15.05 -1.42 -7.88
C SER A 193 14.72 -2.53 -6.88
N THR A 194 14.61 -2.21 -5.59
CA THR A 194 14.18 -3.15 -4.55
C THR A 194 12.74 -3.61 -4.77
N VAL A 195 11.81 -2.73 -5.17
CA VAL A 195 10.42 -3.11 -5.50
C VAL A 195 10.40 -4.16 -6.62
N LEU A 196 11.25 -4.01 -7.65
CA LEU A 196 11.38 -4.99 -8.73
C LEU A 196 11.89 -6.32 -8.21
N THR A 197 12.97 -6.32 -7.41
CA THR A 197 13.51 -7.52 -6.78
C THR A 197 12.46 -8.23 -5.94
N ASN A 198 11.76 -7.52 -5.05
CA ASN A 198 10.70 -8.08 -4.21
C ASN A 198 9.56 -8.71 -5.03
N ALA A 199 9.19 -8.09 -6.15
CA ALA A 199 8.17 -8.64 -7.04
C ALA A 199 8.61 -9.97 -7.67
N PHE A 200 9.85 -10.08 -8.15
CA PHE A 200 10.40 -11.33 -8.68
C PHE A 200 10.56 -12.40 -7.58
N THR A 201 11.09 -12.03 -6.42
CA THR A 201 11.19 -12.92 -5.24
C THR A 201 9.82 -13.47 -4.82
N CYS A 202 8.76 -12.65 -4.80
CA CYS A 202 7.41 -13.16 -4.54
C CYS A 202 6.99 -14.20 -5.59
N MET A 203 7.17 -13.91 -6.89
CA MET A 203 6.73 -14.81 -7.96
C MET A 203 7.47 -16.14 -7.93
N ASP A 204 8.77 -16.12 -7.64
CA ASP A 204 9.61 -17.31 -7.50
C ASP A 204 9.22 -18.09 -6.25
N GLY A 205 9.03 -17.39 -5.12
CA GLY A 205 8.60 -17.96 -3.85
C GLY A 205 7.25 -18.66 -3.88
N ILE A 206 6.36 -18.37 -4.85
CA ILE A 206 5.09 -19.10 -5.01
C ILE A 206 5.11 -20.15 -6.12
N SER A 207 6.24 -20.33 -6.82
CA SER A 207 6.35 -21.20 -8.01
C SER A 207 6.32 -22.70 -7.72
N SER A 208 6.78 -23.14 -6.56
CA SER A 208 6.83 -24.56 -6.18
C SER A 208 5.55 -25.09 -5.53
N TYR A 209 4.57 -24.21 -5.25
CA TYR A 209 3.43 -24.55 -4.39
C TYR A 209 2.15 -24.86 -5.16
N LYS A 210 1.28 -25.67 -4.55
CA LYS A 210 -0.05 -26.05 -5.04
C LYS A 210 -1.13 -25.16 -4.41
N LEU A 211 -0.88 -23.84 -4.31
CA LEU A 211 -1.74 -22.83 -3.68
C LEU A 211 -3.22 -22.98 -4.05
N GLY A 212 -4.06 -23.62 -3.25
CA GLY A 212 -5.54 -23.62 -3.41
C GLY A 212 -6.08 -23.84 -4.84
N GLY A 213 -5.30 -24.40 -5.77
CA GLY A 213 -5.54 -24.46 -7.21
C GLY A 213 -4.68 -23.53 -8.11
N TYR A 214 -4.34 -24.02 -9.31
CA TYR A 214 -3.53 -23.32 -10.34
C TYR A 214 -3.97 -21.88 -10.63
N LYS A 215 -5.28 -21.60 -10.57
CA LYS A 215 -5.87 -20.28 -10.86
C LYS A 215 -5.45 -19.19 -9.87
N VAL A 216 -5.40 -19.49 -8.58
CA VAL A 216 -5.04 -18.50 -7.54
C VAL A 216 -3.58 -18.09 -7.72
N LYS A 217 -2.68 -19.08 -7.86
CA LYS A 217 -1.26 -18.87 -8.15
C LYS A 217 -1.05 -18.03 -9.40
N ALA A 218 -1.69 -18.38 -10.51
CA ALA A 218 -1.59 -17.62 -11.76
C ALA A 218 -2.06 -16.16 -11.58
N THR A 219 -3.12 -15.95 -10.81
CA THR A 219 -3.65 -14.60 -10.53
C THR A 219 -2.68 -13.77 -9.67
N ILE A 220 -2.07 -14.36 -8.63
CA ILE A 220 -1.03 -13.66 -7.85
C ILE A 220 0.13 -13.27 -8.76
N LYS A 221 0.68 -14.23 -9.54
CA LYS A 221 1.79 -13.96 -10.46
C LYS A 221 1.45 -12.85 -11.45
N ALA A 222 0.27 -12.88 -12.07
CA ALA A 222 -0.13 -11.85 -13.02
C ALA A 222 -0.22 -10.45 -12.40
N LYS A 223 -0.77 -10.35 -11.18
CA LYS A 223 -0.86 -9.08 -10.45
C LYS A 223 0.53 -8.55 -10.04
N VAL A 224 1.39 -9.43 -9.52
CA VAL A 224 2.75 -9.07 -9.11
C VAL A 224 3.62 -8.70 -10.31
N LEU A 225 3.49 -9.44 -11.42
CA LEU A 225 4.14 -9.07 -12.69
C LEU A 225 3.68 -7.69 -13.15
N ASN A 226 2.39 -7.37 -13.04
CA ASN A 226 1.90 -6.05 -13.42
C ASN A 226 2.54 -4.95 -12.56
N VAL A 227 2.72 -5.17 -11.25
CA VAL A 227 3.50 -4.26 -10.37
C VAL A 227 4.92 -4.09 -10.89
N ALA A 228 5.63 -5.18 -11.17
CA ALA A 228 6.99 -5.12 -11.68
C ALA A 228 7.10 -4.34 -13.00
N GLN A 229 6.16 -4.56 -13.92
CA GLN A 229 6.16 -3.90 -15.23
C GLN A 229 5.90 -2.39 -15.13
N VAL A 230 4.90 -1.96 -14.34
CA VAL A 230 4.63 -0.52 -14.17
C VAL A 230 5.75 0.17 -13.40
N THR A 231 6.33 -0.48 -12.39
CA THR A 231 7.49 0.05 -11.65
C THR A 231 8.72 0.17 -12.54
N SER A 232 8.95 -0.79 -13.45
CA SER A 232 10.06 -0.73 -14.41
C SER A 232 9.90 0.46 -15.36
N ASN A 233 8.68 0.75 -15.81
CA ASN A 233 8.40 1.94 -16.61
C ASN A 233 8.59 3.23 -15.79
N ALA A 234 8.13 3.25 -14.53
CA ALA A 234 8.30 4.39 -13.64
C ALA A 234 9.78 4.71 -13.38
N LEU A 235 10.62 3.69 -13.17
CA LEU A 235 12.07 3.86 -13.02
C LEU A 235 12.70 4.46 -14.27
N ALA A 236 12.29 4.01 -15.47
CA ALA A 236 12.79 4.56 -16.72
C ALA A 236 12.40 6.04 -16.90
N LEU A 237 11.15 6.40 -16.63
CA LEU A 237 10.67 7.78 -16.70
C LEU A 237 11.35 8.68 -15.67
N PHE A 238 11.50 8.19 -14.43
CA PHE A 238 12.22 8.90 -13.37
C PHE A 238 13.68 9.15 -13.74
N ASN A 239 14.39 8.16 -14.28
CA ASN A 239 15.76 8.31 -14.74
C ASN A 239 15.85 9.33 -15.88
N GLY A 240 14.91 9.31 -16.82
CA GLY A 240 14.82 10.28 -17.91
C GLY A 240 14.62 11.72 -17.39
N TYR A 241 13.74 11.91 -16.42
CA TYR A 241 13.58 13.19 -15.72
C TYR A 241 14.88 13.62 -15.04
N ALA A 242 15.52 12.73 -14.28
CA ALA A 242 16.69 13.06 -13.48
C ALA A 242 17.92 13.47 -14.33
N VAL A 243 18.08 12.87 -15.51
CA VAL A 243 19.15 13.27 -16.46
C VAL A 243 18.89 14.68 -17.01
N ARG A 244 17.66 14.96 -17.47
CA ARG A 244 17.31 16.29 -18.03
C ARG A 244 17.42 17.41 -17.00
N HIS A 245 17.11 17.12 -15.73
CA HIS A 245 17.29 18.07 -14.64
C HIS A 245 18.77 18.48 -14.49
N LYS A 246 19.69 17.51 -14.46
CA LYS A 246 21.14 17.76 -14.38
C LYS A 246 21.65 18.59 -15.56
N ASP A 247 21.24 18.25 -16.78
CA ASP A 247 21.69 18.93 -18.00
C ASP A 247 21.25 20.41 -18.02
N SER A 248 20.03 20.69 -17.54
CA SER A 248 19.48 22.04 -17.46
C SER A 248 20.25 22.92 -16.47
N HIS A 249 20.67 22.36 -15.32
CA HIS A 249 21.48 23.08 -14.33
C HIS A 249 22.91 23.35 -14.80
N HIS A 250 23.57 22.38 -15.43
CA HIS A 250 24.90 22.61 -16.01
C HIS A 250 24.89 23.70 -17.09
N SER A 251 23.85 23.74 -17.94
CA SER A 251 23.68 24.79 -18.95
C SER A 251 23.49 26.18 -18.33
N ASN A 252 22.80 26.27 -17.18
CA ASN A 252 22.57 27.54 -16.49
C ASN A 252 23.82 28.04 -15.75
N SER A 253 24.57 27.15 -15.09
CA SER A 253 25.85 27.52 -14.45
C SER A 253 26.90 27.97 -15.48
N GLY A 254 26.90 27.41 -16.69
CA GLY A 254 27.77 27.85 -17.78
C GLY A 254 27.44 29.23 -18.36
N LYS A 255 26.20 29.70 -18.21
CA LYS A 255 25.79 31.06 -18.64
C LYS A 255 26.11 32.14 -17.60
N ILE A 256 26.13 31.79 -16.31
CA ILE A 256 26.44 32.72 -15.22
C ILE A 256 27.95 33.02 -15.15
N ASN A 257 28.79 32.11 -15.62
CA ASN A 257 30.26 32.24 -15.59
C ASN A 257 30.88 32.74 -16.91
N LYS A 258 30.11 33.40 -17.77
CA LYS A 258 30.65 34.01 -19.00
C LYS A 258 30.93 35.51 -18.73
N PRO A 259 32.19 35.96 -18.77
CA PRO A 259 32.55 37.36 -18.56
C PRO A 259 32.01 38.28 -19.65
#